data_AF-W4RTS1-F1
#
_entry.id   AF-W4RTS1-F1
#
_cell.length_a   1.000
_cell.length_b   1.000
_cell.length_c   1.000
_cell.angle_alpha   90.00
_cell.angle_beta   90.00
_cell.angle_gamma   90.00
#
_symmetry.space_group_name_H-M   'P 1'
#
loop_
_entity.id
_entity.type
_entity.pdbx_description
1 polymer ?
#
loop_
_entity_poly.entity_id
_entity_poly.type
_entity_poly.pdbx_seq_one_letter_code
_entity_poly.pdbx_strand_id
1 'polypeptide(L)'
;MRKKRMIAWISICIAAFGLLMFRLAQLQLFDTESFSKHEINLIEASVKQRSQEMVVDNGRGNFLDRSGAPLSYETSSVLVLFPFLKKMDWEADKVARTIGVSGYALKNAVEKSKEPFAFGDPNPMILTKNQMDIINEMEIPGVFAVERKYPLAKMPLLSFWVL
;
A
#
# COMPACT_ATOMS: atom_id res chain seq x y z
N MET A 1 13.42 -67.65 -0.18
CA MET A 1 12.10 -67.20 0.33
C MET A 1 12.13 -65.81 1.00
N ARG A 2 13.06 -65.51 1.94
CA ARG A 2 13.12 -64.21 2.66
C ARG A 2 13.45 -62.98 1.79
N LYS A 3 14.37 -63.09 0.84
CA LYS A 3 14.76 -61.98 -0.07
C LYS A 3 13.59 -61.47 -0.93
N LYS A 4 12.73 -62.38 -1.42
CA LYS A 4 11.54 -62.03 -2.22
C LYS A 4 10.50 -61.26 -1.40
N ARG A 5 10.34 -61.59 -0.11
CA ARG A 5 9.44 -60.86 0.81
C ARG A 5 9.97 -59.45 1.11
N MET A 6 11.28 -59.31 1.30
CA MET A 6 11.92 -58.00 1.51
C MET A 6 11.73 -57.06 0.31
N ILE A 7 11.93 -57.58 -0.90
CA ILE A 7 11.70 -56.82 -2.14
C ILE A 7 10.24 -56.39 -2.27
N ALA A 8 9.29 -57.26 -1.92
CA ALA A 8 7.87 -56.92 -1.93
C ALA A 8 7.54 -55.77 -0.96
N TRP A 9 8.08 -55.80 0.26
CA TRP A 9 7.91 -54.71 1.23
C TRP A 9 8.52 -53.39 0.74
N ILE A 10 9.72 -53.44 0.16
CA ILE A 10 10.38 -52.26 -0.40
C ILE A 10 9.55 -51.69 -1.56
N SER A 11 9.01 -52.55 -2.45
CA SER A 11 8.16 -52.07 -3.55
C SER A 11 6.87 -51.42 -3.05
N ILE A 12 6.28 -51.92 -1.95
CA ILE A 12 5.10 -51.31 -1.33
C ILE A 12 5.44 -49.94 -0.75
N CYS A 13 6.56 -49.82 -0.04
CA CYS A 13 7.02 -48.54 0.50
C CYS A 13 7.28 -47.52 -0.62
N ILE A 14 7.95 -47.92 -1.71
CA ILE A 14 8.21 -47.05 -2.85
C ILE A 14 6.90 -46.62 -3.52
N ALA A 15 5.94 -47.53 -3.71
CA ALA A 15 4.64 -47.20 -4.27
C ALA A 15 3.86 -46.22 -3.38
N ALA A 16 3.88 -46.41 -2.05
CA ALA A 16 3.25 -45.48 -1.10
C ALA A 16 3.89 -44.09 -1.14
N PHE A 17 5.23 -44.01 -1.17
CA PHE A 17 5.95 -42.74 -1.32
C PHE A 17 5.65 -42.07 -2.67
N GLY A 18 5.59 -42.83 -3.77
CA GLY A 18 5.22 -42.31 -5.08
C GLY A 18 3.81 -41.71 -5.10
N LEU A 19 2.85 -42.36 -4.43
CA LEU A 19 1.48 -41.85 -4.29
C LEU A 19 1.44 -40.54 -3.48
N LEU A 20 2.22 -40.44 -2.39
CA LEU A 20 2.32 -39.20 -1.61
C LEU A 20 2.97 -38.07 -2.43
N MET A 21 4.02 -38.36 -3.21
CA MET A 21 4.66 -37.40 -4.11
C MET A 21 3.70 -36.93 -5.19
N PHE A 22 2.92 -37.84 -5.80
CA PHE A 22 1.89 -37.47 -6.76
C PHE A 22 0.80 -36.61 -6.12
N ARG A 23 0.36 -36.94 -4.91
CA ARG A 23 -0.64 -36.14 -4.17
C ARG A 23 -0.12 -34.74 -3.82
N LEU A 24 1.17 -34.63 -3.48
CA LEU A 24 1.81 -33.35 -3.22
C LEU A 24 1.97 -32.53 -4.50
N ALA A 25 2.40 -33.16 -5.60
CA ALA A 25 2.47 -32.54 -6.91
C ALA A 25 1.08 -32.06 -7.38
N GLN A 26 0.02 -32.81 -7.07
CA GLN A 26 -1.36 -32.38 -7.35
C GLN A 26 -1.68 -31.06 -6.65
N LEU A 27 -1.41 -30.95 -5.34
CA LEU A 27 -1.63 -29.72 -4.57
C LEU A 27 -0.74 -28.57 -5.05
N GLN A 28 0.54 -28.83 -5.32
CA GLN A 28 1.48 -27.77 -5.69
C GLN A 28 1.39 -27.31 -7.15
N LEU A 29 1.00 -28.17 -8.08
CA LEU A 29 0.89 -27.80 -9.51
C LEU A 29 -0.54 -27.39 -9.88
N PHE A 30 -1.57 -28.10 -9.40
CA PHE A 30 -2.95 -27.76 -9.80
C PHE A 30 -3.56 -26.62 -8.99
N ASP A 31 -3.25 -26.47 -7.69
CA ASP A 31 -3.71 -25.27 -6.97
C ASP A 31 -2.94 -24.03 -7.44
N THR A 32 -1.65 -24.18 -7.78
CA THR A 32 -0.83 -23.07 -8.35
C THR A 32 -1.19 -22.75 -9.81
N GLU A 33 -1.59 -23.73 -10.62
CA GLU A 33 -2.15 -23.48 -11.96
C GLU A 33 -3.61 -22.99 -11.93
N SER A 34 -4.37 -23.24 -10.86
CA SER A 34 -5.70 -22.63 -10.71
C SER A 34 -5.63 -21.11 -10.51
N PHE A 35 -4.47 -20.57 -10.11
CA PHE A 35 -4.12 -19.15 -10.21
C PHE A 35 -3.59 -18.73 -11.58
N SER A 36 -3.21 -19.67 -12.45
CA SER A 36 -2.66 -19.42 -13.79
C SER A 36 -3.74 -19.41 -14.89
N LYS A 37 -4.85 -20.16 -14.74
CA LYS A 37 -5.90 -20.24 -15.77
C LYS A 37 -6.91 -19.08 -15.74
N HIS A 38 -7.06 -18.41 -14.61
CA HIS A 38 -7.67 -17.09 -14.53
C HIS A 38 -6.61 -16.17 -13.96
N GLU A 39 -6.03 -15.37 -14.85
CA GLU A 39 -5.12 -14.21 -14.75
C GLU A 39 -5.11 -13.40 -13.42
N ILE A 40 -5.14 -14.03 -12.27
CA ILE A 40 -4.97 -13.40 -10.96
C ILE A 40 -3.51 -13.60 -10.62
N ASN A 41 -2.73 -12.70 -11.20
CA ASN A 41 -1.32 -12.53 -10.99
C ASN A 41 -1.03 -12.46 -9.48
N LEU A 42 -0.65 -13.58 -8.84
CA LEU A 42 -0.24 -13.60 -7.43
C LEU A 42 1.02 -12.77 -7.17
N ILE A 43 1.79 -12.45 -8.23
CA ILE A 43 2.83 -11.43 -8.17
C ILE A 43 2.18 -10.03 -8.08
N GLU A 44 1.08 -9.75 -8.78
CA GLU A 44 0.29 -8.54 -8.59
C GLU A 44 -0.38 -8.49 -7.23
N ALA A 45 -0.87 -9.60 -6.67
CA ALA A 45 -1.38 -9.66 -5.30
C ALA A 45 -0.27 -9.44 -4.25
N SER A 46 0.96 -9.91 -4.51
CA SER A 46 2.13 -9.63 -3.66
C SER A 46 2.67 -8.21 -3.82
N VAL A 47 2.48 -7.59 -5.00
CA VAL A 47 2.71 -6.17 -5.24
C VAL A 47 1.56 -5.32 -4.67
N LYS A 48 0.34 -5.86 -4.55
CA LYS A 48 -0.78 -5.24 -3.83
C LYS A 48 -0.54 -5.23 -2.33
N GLN A 49 0.17 -6.22 -1.80
CA GLN A 49 0.68 -6.21 -0.43
C GLN A 49 1.82 -5.20 -0.21
N ARG A 50 2.38 -4.68 -1.32
CA ARG A 50 3.28 -3.53 -1.38
C ARG A 50 2.63 -2.34 -2.11
N SER A 51 1.29 -2.35 -2.22
CA SER A 51 0.53 -1.13 -2.43
C SER A 51 0.82 -0.33 -1.19
N GLN A 52 1.58 0.73 -1.37
CA GLN A 52 1.69 1.82 -0.43
C GLN A 52 0.30 2.46 -0.29
N GLU A 53 -0.63 1.72 0.33
CA GLU A 53 -1.85 2.27 0.88
C GLU A 53 -1.40 3.08 2.08
N MET A 54 -1.09 4.34 1.79
CA MET A 54 -1.03 5.35 2.80
C MET A 54 -2.41 5.31 3.49
N VAL A 55 -2.50 4.75 4.70
CA VAL A 55 -3.78 4.57 5.42
C VAL A 55 -4.33 5.96 5.73
N VAL A 56 -5.37 6.39 5.00
CA VAL A 56 -6.00 7.71 5.17
C VAL A 56 -6.84 7.74 6.46
N ASP A 57 -7.48 6.61 6.79
CA ASP A 57 -8.24 6.41 8.03
C ASP A 57 -8.12 4.94 8.46
N ASN A 58 -7.93 4.70 9.76
CA ASN A 58 -7.79 3.36 10.33
C ASN A 58 -9.13 2.75 10.75
N GLY A 59 -10.26 3.44 10.49
CA GLY A 59 -11.62 2.95 10.77
C GLY A 59 -11.93 2.80 12.26
N ARG A 60 -11.05 3.23 13.16
CA ARG A 60 -11.31 3.24 14.61
C ARG A 60 -12.21 4.43 14.95
N GLY A 61 -13.13 4.23 15.89
CA GLY A 61 -13.99 5.30 16.39
C GLY A 61 -13.18 6.50 16.88
N ASN A 62 -13.61 7.71 16.53
CA ASN A 62 -12.96 8.94 16.95
C ASN A 62 -13.25 9.20 18.44
N PHE A 63 -12.24 9.51 19.25
CA PHE A 63 -12.45 9.96 20.62
C PHE A 63 -12.93 11.41 20.61
N LEU A 64 -14.15 11.63 21.08
CA LEU A 64 -14.78 12.95 21.17
C LEU A 64 -14.82 13.41 22.64
N ASP A 65 -14.61 14.72 22.86
CA ASP A 65 -14.88 15.37 24.14
C ASP A 65 -16.39 15.51 24.39
N ARG A 66 -16.80 15.90 25.60
CA ARG A 66 -18.18 16.27 25.96
C ARG A 66 -18.79 17.32 25.02
N SER A 67 -17.95 18.15 24.41
CA SER A 67 -18.33 19.16 23.40
C SER A 67 -18.52 18.60 21.99
N GLY A 68 -18.24 17.32 21.75
CA GLY A 68 -18.25 16.69 20.43
C GLY A 68 -16.99 16.95 19.60
N ALA A 69 -16.00 17.65 20.14
CA ALA A 69 -14.74 17.93 19.46
C ALA A 69 -13.79 16.71 19.52
N PRO A 70 -13.10 16.36 18.42
CA PRO A 70 -12.13 15.26 18.42
C PRO A 70 -10.92 15.60 19.31
N LEU A 71 -10.61 14.73 20.28
CA LEU A 71 -9.51 14.90 21.24
C LEU A 71 -8.18 14.34 20.74
N SER A 72 -8.22 13.39 19.81
CA SER A 72 -7.05 12.59 19.41
C SER A 72 -6.51 12.91 18.02
N TYR A 73 -7.30 13.54 17.15
CA TYR A 73 -6.93 13.75 15.74
C TYR A 73 -7.35 15.12 15.23
N GLU A 74 -6.48 15.75 14.46
CA GLU A 74 -6.80 16.91 13.61
C GLU A 74 -6.94 16.42 12.17
N THR A 75 -8.03 16.78 11.52
CA THR A 75 -8.25 16.42 10.11
C THR A 75 -7.68 17.53 9.25
N SER A 76 -6.60 17.23 8.53
CA SER A 76 -5.92 18.16 7.63
C SER A 76 -6.01 17.65 6.19
N SER A 77 -6.52 18.48 5.29
CA SER A 77 -6.52 18.20 3.85
C SER A 77 -5.10 18.31 3.31
N VAL A 78 -4.59 17.24 2.70
CA VAL A 78 -3.21 17.18 2.20
C VAL A 78 -3.15 16.69 0.77
N LEU A 79 -2.17 17.20 0.03
CA LEU A 79 -1.89 16.76 -1.34
C LEU A 79 -1.05 15.48 -1.31
N VAL A 80 -1.59 14.38 -1.81
CA VAL A 80 -0.88 13.10 -1.97
C VAL A 80 -0.45 12.97 -3.43
N LEU A 81 0.85 12.74 -3.62
CA LEU A 81 1.46 12.58 -4.93
C LEU A 81 2.06 11.18 -5.05
N PHE A 82 1.80 10.53 -6.18
CA PHE A 82 2.32 9.21 -6.44
C PHE A 82 3.62 9.26 -7.28
N PRO A 83 4.60 8.38 -7.00
CA PRO A 83 5.90 8.41 -7.67
C PRO A 83 5.84 7.95 -9.12
N PHE A 84 4.73 7.38 -9.61
CA PHE A 84 4.59 7.03 -11.03
C PHE A 84 4.41 8.25 -11.93
N LEU A 85 4.03 9.40 -11.35
CA LEU A 85 3.94 10.69 -12.04
C LEU A 85 5.25 11.08 -12.75
N LYS A 86 6.40 10.54 -12.34
CA LYS A 86 7.69 10.76 -13.03
C LYS A 86 7.79 10.18 -14.44
N LYS A 87 6.93 9.21 -14.77
CA LYS A 87 6.90 8.53 -16.08
C LYS A 87 5.77 9.05 -16.97
N MET A 88 4.95 9.98 -16.47
CA MET A 88 3.80 10.52 -17.16
C MET A 88 3.97 12.03 -17.30
N ASP A 89 3.54 12.58 -18.43
CA ASP A 89 3.38 14.02 -18.54
C ASP A 89 2.06 14.41 -17.86
N TRP A 90 2.17 15.02 -16.68
CA TRP A 90 1.04 15.46 -15.88
C TRP A 90 1.07 16.97 -15.73
N GLU A 91 -0.10 17.58 -15.56
CA GLU A 91 -0.27 19.03 -15.51
C GLU A 91 0.19 19.64 -14.18
N ALA A 92 1.45 19.40 -13.81
CA ALA A 92 2.06 19.84 -12.56
C ALA A 92 1.95 21.35 -12.36
N ASP A 93 2.04 22.13 -13.43
CA ASP A 93 1.94 23.59 -13.39
C ASP A 93 0.52 24.07 -13.05
N LYS A 94 -0.54 23.32 -13.41
CA LYS A 94 -1.91 23.64 -12.99
C LYS A 94 -2.09 23.35 -11.50
N VAL A 95 -1.64 22.19 -11.04
CA VAL A 95 -1.69 21.82 -9.62
C VAL A 95 -0.90 22.82 -8.77
N ALA A 96 0.28 23.21 -9.23
CA ALA A 96 1.15 24.19 -8.59
C ALA A 96 0.46 25.54 -8.37
N ARG A 97 -0.27 26.02 -9.39
CA ARG A 97 -1.03 27.28 -9.32
C ARG A 97 -2.18 27.20 -8.32
N THR A 98 -2.90 26.08 -8.27
CA THR A 98 -4.02 25.88 -7.34
C THR A 98 -3.54 25.90 -5.88
N ILE A 99 -2.38 25.31 -5.60
CA ILE A 99 -1.83 25.25 -4.24
C ILE A 99 -0.87 26.41 -3.91
N GLY A 100 -0.52 27.25 -4.89
CA GLY A 100 0.36 28.41 -4.71
C GLY A 100 1.86 28.07 -4.55
N VAL A 101 2.32 26.97 -5.15
CA VAL A 101 3.75 26.57 -5.13
C VAL A 101 4.35 26.59 -6.53
N SER A 102 5.67 26.39 -6.64
CA SER A 102 6.31 26.28 -7.95
C SER A 102 6.11 24.89 -8.56
N GLY A 103 5.78 24.82 -9.85
CA GLY A 103 5.67 23.55 -10.58
C GLY A 103 6.99 22.76 -10.58
N TYR A 104 8.12 23.46 -10.52
CA TYR A 104 9.44 22.85 -10.37
C TYR A 104 9.60 22.12 -9.02
N ALA A 105 9.11 22.69 -7.91
CA ALA A 105 9.20 22.04 -6.61
C ALA A 105 8.38 20.75 -6.57
N LEU A 106 7.19 20.75 -7.17
CA LEU A 106 6.35 19.55 -7.30
C LEU A 106 7.02 18.46 -8.13
N LYS A 107 7.54 18.80 -9.32
CA LYS A 107 8.24 17.84 -10.18
C LYS A 107 9.46 17.24 -9.48
N ASN A 108 10.28 18.08 -8.83
CA ASN A 108 11.47 17.63 -8.09
C ASN A 108 11.12 16.75 -6.88
N ALA A 109 10.02 17.05 -6.17
CA ALA A 109 9.55 16.21 -5.07
C ALA A 109 9.09 14.82 -5.56
N VAL A 110 8.38 14.77 -6.69
CA VAL A 110 7.97 13.52 -7.34
C VAL A 110 9.16 12.71 -7.85
N GLU A 111 10.18 13.35 -8.43
CA GLU A 111 11.39 12.67 -8.92
C GLU A 111 12.21 12.02 -7.80
N LYS A 112 12.32 12.71 -6.67
CA LYS A 112 13.07 12.23 -5.50
C LYS A 112 12.34 11.11 -4.76
N SER A 113 11.02 11.03 -4.89
CA SER A 113 10.25 10.04 -4.17
C SER A 113 10.21 8.67 -4.86
N LYS A 114 10.38 7.62 -4.05
CA LYS A 114 10.20 6.23 -4.45
C LYS A 114 8.82 5.68 -4.05
N GLU A 115 8.10 6.38 -3.17
CA GLU A 115 6.85 5.95 -2.54
C GLU A 115 5.81 7.09 -2.57
N PRO A 116 4.49 6.82 -2.50
CA PRO A 116 3.46 7.85 -2.38
C PRO A 116 3.68 8.70 -1.12
N PHE A 117 3.64 10.02 -1.27
CA PHE A 117 3.98 10.94 -0.19
C PHE A 117 3.02 12.13 -0.13
N ALA A 118 2.85 12.70 1.06
CA ALA A 118 2.18 13.98 1.22
C ALA A 118 3.15 15.11 0.89
N PHE A 119 2.73 16.06 0.06
CA PHE A 119 3.56 17.21 -0.29
C PHE A 119 3.85 18.06 0.95
N GLY A 120 5.13 18.26 1.26
CA GLY A 120 5.60 19.01 2.45
C GLY A 120 6.07 18.14 3.63
N ASP A 121 6.02 16.81 3.53
CA ASP A 121 6.57 15.90 4.56
C ASP A 121 7.99 16.31 4.99
N PRO A 122 8.30 16.49 6.30
CA PRO A 122 7.51 16.09 7.48
C PRO A 122 6.43 17.06 7.97
N ASN A 123 6.31 18.27 7.42
CA ASN A 123 5.26 19.22 7.76
C ASN A 123 4.31 19.43 6.56
N PRO A 124 3.29 18.56 6.39
CA PRO A 124 2.48 18.52 5.19
C PRO A 124 1.76 19.85 4.97
N MET A 125 1.72 20.28 3.71
CA MET A 125 1.02 21.50 3.34
C MET A 125 -0.50 21.28 3.49
N ILE A 126 -1.12 22.05 4.39
CA ILE A 126 -2.56 22.00 4.62
C ILE A 126 -3.26 22.75 3.49
N LEU A 127 -4.11 22.04 2.76
CA LEU A 127 -4.96 22.59 1.72
C LEU A 127 -6.27 23.11 2.30
N THR A 128 -6.84 24.13 1.68
CA THR A 128 -8.23 24.54 1.95
C THR A 128 -9.21 23.62 1.23
N LYS A 129 -10.47 23.53 1.71
CA LYS A 129 -11.53 22.75 1.04
C LYS A 129 -11.68 23.11 -0.45
N ASN A 130 -11.68 24.41 -0.76
CA ASN A 130 -11.78 24.86 -2.15
C ASN A 130 -10.61 24.36 -3.01
N GLN A 131 -9.38 24.32 -2.47
CA GLN A 131 -8.23 23.79 -3.20
C GLN A 131 -8.31 22.27 -3.40
N MET A 132 -8.81 21.55 -2.39
CA MET A 132 -9.03 20.11 -2.48
C MET A 132 -10.07 19.76 -3.56
N ASP A 133 -11.19 20.47 -3.58
CA ASP A 133 -12.26 20.23 -4.56
C ASP A 133 -11.76 20.52 -5.98
N ILE A 134 -11.06 21.64 -6.20
CA ILE A 134 -10.47 21.99 -7.50
C ILE A 134 -9.46 20.93 -7.96
N ILE A 135 -8.64 20.37 -7.04
CA ILE A 135 -7.65 19.34 -7.39
C ILE A 135 -8.32 18.03 -7.77
N ASN A 136 -9.36 17.63 -7.05
CA ASN A 136 -10.08 16.40 -7.32
C ASN A 136 -10.92 16.51 -8.60
N GLU A 137 -11.46 17.69 -8.90
CA GLU A 137 -12.20 17.97 -10.16
C GLU A 137 -11.30 17.99 -11.40
N MET A 138 -9.99 18.22 -11.23
CA MET A 138 -9.04 18.13 -12.35
C MET A 138 -8.76 16.69 -12.81
N GLU A 139 -9.22 15.67 -12.08
CA GLU A 139 -9.12 14.23 -12.41
C GLU A 139 -7.72 13.78 -12.90
N ILE A 140 -6.66 14.40 -12.35
CA ILE A 140 -5.29 14.09 -12.78
C ILE A 140 -4.86 12.74 -12.20
N PRO A 141 -4.50 11.75 -13.02
CA PRO A 141 -4.13 10.43 -12.52
C PRO A 141 -2.90 10.50 -11.59
N GLY A 142 -3.06 10.10 -10.33
CA GLY A 142 -1.94 10.08 -9.36
C GLY A 142 -1.73 11.34 -8.54
N VAL A 143 -2.62 12.33 -8.67
CA VAL A 143 -2.69 13.51 -7.80
C VAL A 143 -4.00 13.46 -7.04
N PHE A 144 -3.95 13.32 -5.72
CA PHE A 144 -5.15 13.24 -4.89
C PHE A 144 -5.07 14.24 -3.75
N ALA A 145 -6.14 15.00 -3.53
CA ALA A 145 -6.30 15.80 -2.33
C ALA A 145 -7.25 15.06 -1.38
N VAL A 146 -6.71 14.60 -0.24
CA VAL A 146 -7.45 13.78 0.73
C VAL A 146 -7.37 14.37 2.13
N GLU A 147 -8.45 14.24 2.88
CA GLU A 147 -8.47 14.56 4.30
C GLU A 147 -7.74 13.46 5.07
N ARG A 148 -6.69 13.83 5.81
CA ARG A 148 -5.97 12.92 6.70
C ARG A 148 -6.11 13.30 8.15
N LYS A 149 -6.30 12.30 9.00
CA LYS A 149 -6.25 12.44 10.45
C LYS A 149 -4.79 12.40 10.91
N TYR A 150 -4.28 13.54 11.36
CA TYR A 150 -2.99 13.62 12.04
C TYR A 150 -3.20 13.51 13.55
N PRO A 151 -2.40 12.72 14.28
CA PRO A 151 -2.47 12.70 15.73
C PRO A 151 -2.14 14.10 16.24
N LEU A 152 -3.00 14.64 17.11
CA LEU A 152 -2.74 15.93 17.76
C LEU A 152 -1.43 15.81 18.55
N ALA A 153 -0.39 16.50 18.09
CA ALA A 153 0.93 16.51 18.71
C ALA A 153 0.89 17.30 20.03
N LYS A 154 0.23 16.72 21.04
CA LYS A 154 0.41 17.02 22.46
C LYS A 154 0.55 15.71 23.25
N MET A 155 1.40 14.81 22.76
CA MET A 155 1.94 13.72 23.57
C MET A 155 3.43 13.54 23.23
N PRO A 156 4.36 13.93 24.13
CA PRO A 156 5.75 13.58 24.00
C PRO A 156 5.89 12.11 24.40
N LEU A 157 5.72 11.19 23.44
CA LEU A 157 5.99 9.77 23.69
C LEU A 157 7.29 9.36 23.00
N LEU A 158 8.35 9.48 23.80
CA LEU A 158 9.43 8.48 23.94
C LEU A 158 10.08 7.98 22.63
N SER A 159 10.88 8.83 22.00
CA SER A 159 12.05 8.38 21.24
C SER A 159 13.32 8.53 22.11
N PHE A 160 13.39 7.80 23.22
CA PHE A 160 14.62 7.74 24.04
C PHE A 160 15.33 6.38 23.99
N TRP A 161 14.87 5.41 23.20
CA TRP A 161 15.51 4.09 23.15
C TRP A 161 15.51 3.49 21.75
N VAL A 162 16.46 3.91 20.92
CA VAL A 162 17.27 2.98 20.11
C VAL A 162 18.67 3.59 20.06
N LEU A 163 19.49 3.18 21.03
CA LEU A 163 20.95 3.35 21.05
C LEU A 163 21.57 2.15 20.33
#